data_AF-A0AA97EPG0-F1
#
_entry.id   AF-A0AA97EPG0-F1
#
_cell.length_a   1.000
_cell.length_b   1.000
_cell.length_c   1.000
_cell.angle_alpha   90.00
_cell.angle_beta   90.00
_cell.angle_gamma   90.00
#
_symmetry.space_group_name_H-M   'P 1'
#
loop_
_entity.id
_entity.type
_entity.pdbx_description
1 polymer ?
#
loop_
_entity_poly.entity_id
_entity_poly.type
_entity_poly.pdbx_seq_one_letter_code
_entity_poly.pdbx_strand_id
1 'polypeptide(L)'
;MSAETIFVSYSSKDRPFAIGLVKELQSLGVNVWIDQLGIGLGENWDDAIEEALEKSETLMLILSPTSVESPNVQDEVSIAINTKKKMVPILIEECKLPMRWQRRQYADLTNNPDKAIHDILSFLGLKEKASANLKKVLKLIGVSEAPKKVIANTTEESTGKAIQTEVHLEDLLVSEDEINRASKMHEKGIKKNWKMIIVVGVLSLVTFGVLGFTNLITVPFWIAAVGSLALNLLSINPFGAIKKRERNIDLLELLKLKRERLTRVMNKLSDTEIEKFNTEFYNYIKI
;
A
#
# COMPACT_ATOMS: atom_id res chain seq x y z
N MET A 1 -35.14 -8.55 24.09
CA MET A 1 -35.04 -8.31 22.64
C MET A 1 -33.65 -8.74 22.25
N SER A 2 -33.53 -9.76 21.38
CA SER A 2 -32.23 -10.17 20.84
C SER A 2 -31.59 -8.98 20.14
N ALA A 3 -30.35 -8.65 20.49
CA ALA A 3 -29.65 -7.53 19.89
C ALA A 3 -29.39 -7.85 18.41
N GLU A 4 -29.98 -7.06 17.50
CA GLU A 4 -29.81 -7.20 16.04
C GLU A 4 -28.32 -7.27 15.71
N THR A 5 -27.86 -8.41 15.19
CA THR A 5 -26.43 -8.62 14.88
C THR A 5 -26.16 -8.12 13.48
N ILE A 6 -25.20 -7.20 13.36
CA ILE A 6 -24.80 -6.59 12.10
C ILE A 6 -23.48 -7.19 11.66
N PHE A 7 -23.47 -7.84 10.50
CA PHE A 7 -22.25 -8.32 9.88
C PHE A 7 -21.64 -7.21 9.02
N VAL A 8 -20.35 -6.95 9.17
CA VAL A 8 -19.63 -5.95 8.36
C VAL A 8 -18.82 -6.62 7.27
N SER A 9 -19.21 -6.40 6.02
CA SER A 9 -18.48 -6.84 4.82
C SER A 9 -17.61 -5.72 4.28
N TYR A 10 -16.33 -6.00 4.05
CA TYR A 10 -15.33 -5.01 3.63
C TYR A 10 -14.16 -5.69 2.91
N SER A 11 -13.44 -4.94 2.08
CA SER A 11 -12.17 -5.43 1.52
C SER A 11 -11.08 -5.43 2.59
N SER A 12 -10.15 -6.38 2.54
CA SER A 12 -8.97 -6.39 3.42
C SER A 12 -8.15 -5.09 3.37
N LYS A 13 -8.22 -4.32 2.27
CA LYS A 13 -7.58 -3.00 2.14
C LYS A 13 -8.29 -1.91 2.97
N ASP A 14 -9.59 -2.07 3.21
CA ASP A 14 -10.44 -1.15 3.96
C ASP A 14 -10.53 -1.51 5.46
N ARG A 15 -9.79 -2.54 5.90
CA ARG A 15 -9.75 -3.02 7.28
C ARG A 15 -9.59 -1.92 8.33
N PRO A 16 -8.67 -0.95 8.19
CA PRO A 16 -8.48 0.08 9.20
C PRO A 16 -9.76 0.91 9.43
N PHE A 17 -10.49 1.19 8.34
CA PHE A 17 -11.77 1.90 8.40
C PHE A 17 -12.85 1.03 9.05
N ALA A 18 -13.01 -0.21 8.57
CA ALA A 18 -14.01 -1.15 9.09
C ALA A 18 -13.87 -1.34 10.60
N ILE A 19 -12.65 -1.60 11.09
CA ILE A 19 -12.38 -1.80 12.52
C ILE A 19 -12.72 -0.54 13.33
N GLY A 20 -12.35 0.64 12.83
CA GLY A 20 -12.59 1.88 13.55
C GLY A 20 -14.08 2.22 13.63
N LEU A 21 -14.83 1.99 12.55
CA LEU A 21 -16.28 2.11 12.52
C LEU A 21 -16.93 1.12 13.51
N VAL A 22 -16.55 -0.15 13.47
CA VAL A 22 -17.10 -1.19 14.35
C VAL A 22 -16.84 -0.89 15.82
N LYS A 23 -15.63 -0.47 16.19
CA LYS A 23 -15.31 -0.12 17.58
C LYS A 23 -16.21 0.99 18.12
N GLU A 24 -16.50 2.00 17.31
CA GLU A 24 -17.39 3.08 17.72
C GLU A 24 -18.85 2.62 17.79
N LEU A 25 -19.31 1.83 16.82
CA LEU A 25 -20.66 1.26 16.88
C LEU A 25 -20.83 0.36 18.12
N GLN A 26 -19.81 -0.43 18.46
CA GLN A 26 -19.79 -1.24 19.67
C GLN A 26 -19.76 -0.38 20.94
N SER A 27 -19.00 0.74 20.97
CA SER A 27 -18.98 1.67 22.10
C SER A 27 -20.34 2.34 22.33
N LEU A 28 -21.15 2.44 21.27
CA LEU A 28 -22.52 2.94 21.28
C LEU A 28 -23.57 1.85 21.60
N GLY A 29 -23.12 0.62 21.88
CA GLY A 29 -23.98 -0.50 22.27
C GLY A 29 -24.59 -1.27 21.10
N VAL A 30 -24.11 -1.06 19.87
CA VAL A 30 -24.55 -1.84 18.70
C VAL A 30 -23.84 -3.18 18.67
N ASN A 31 -24.59 -4.25 18.45
CA ASN A 31 -24.05 -5.59 18.31
C ASN A 31 -23.51 -5.81 16.89
N VAL A 32 -22.24 -5.45 16.68
CA VAL A 32 -21.57 -5.54 15.38
C VAL A 32 -20.55 -6.66 15.40
N TRP A 33 -20.61 -7.51 14.37
CA TRP A 33 -19.65 -8.55 14.09
C TRP A 33 -18.76 -8.13 12.92
N ILE A 34 -17.45 -8.21 13.11
CA ILE A 34 -16.45 -8.00 12.07
C ILE A 34 -15.53 -9.21 12.06
N ASP A 35 -15.34 -9.78 10.88
CA ASP A 35 -14.37 -10.84 10.71
C ASP A 35 -12.98 -10.32 11.13
N GLN A 36 -12.26 -11.13 11.90
CA GLN A 36 -10.92 -10.94 12.51
C GLN A 36 -10.79 -10.54 13.98
N LEU A 37 -11.87 -10.32 14.74
CA LEU A 37 -11.72 -9.93 16.16
C LEU A 37 -11.84 -11.05 17.21
N GLY A 38 -11.89 -12.33 16.85
CA GLY A 38 -11.97 -13.35 17.89
C GLY A 38 -11.93 -14.84 17.54
N ILE A 39 -10.98 -15.32 16.73
CA ILE A 39 -10.88 -16.78 16.47
C ILE A 39 -9.42 -17.27 16.53
N GLY A 40 -9.21 -18.39 17.24
CA GLY A 40 -7.92 -19.03 17.47
C GLY A 40 -7.47 -19.97 16.34
N LEU A 41 -6.20 -20.35 16.35
CA LEU A 41 -5.58 -21.23 15.35
C LEU A 41 -6.28 -22.61 15.30
N GLY A 42 -6.85 -23.00 14.15
CA GLY A 42 -7.26 -24.39 13.87
C GLY A 42 -8.71 -24.63 13.43
N GLU A 43 -9.58 -23.62 13.42
CA GLU A 43 -10.97 -23.76 12.93
C GLU A 43 -11.08 -23.59 11.40
N ASN A 44 -12.07 -24.24 10.77
CA ASN A 44 -12.41 -24.01 9.36
C ASN A 44 -12.95 -22.57 9.20
N TRP A 45 -12.13 -21.71 8.62
CA TRP A 45 -12.33 -20.25 8.54
C TRP A 45 -13.61 -19.86 7.79
N ASP A 46 -13.92 -20.53 6.69
CA ASP A 46 -15.01 -20.14 5.79
C ASP A 46 -16.39 -20.47 6.38
N ASP A 47 -16.51 -21.63 7.05
CA ASP A 47 -17.77 -22.10 7.65
C ASP A 47 -18.26 -21.16 8.78
N ALA A 48 -17.34 -20.64 9.59
CA ALA A 48 -17.67 -19.75 10.72
C ALA A 48 -18.12 -18.35 10.24
N ILE A 49 -17.53 -17.84 9.16
CA ILE A 49 -17.90 -16.56 8.55
C ILE A 49 -19.28 -16.68 7.91
N GLU A 50 -19.53 -17.76 7.18
CA GLU A 50 -20.84 -18.03 6.57
C GLU A 50 -21.92 -18.17 7.64
N GLU A 51 -21.67 -18.92 8.72
CA GLU A 51 -22.60 -19.05 9.84
C GLU A 51 -22.88 -17.71 10.54
N ALA A 52 -21.86 -16.87 10.73
CA ALA A 52 -22.02 -15.54 11.31
C ALA A 52 -22.84 -14.62 10.40
N LEU A 53 -22.60 -14.67 9.08
CA LEU A 53 -23.37 -13.93 8.09
C LEU A 53 -24.83 -14.42 8.06
N GLU A 54 -25.07 -15.73 8.08
CA GLU A 54 -26.40 -16.33 8.11
C GLU A 54 -27.19 -15.94 9.37
N LYS A 55 -26.54 -15.92 10.53
CA LYS A 55 -27.16 -15.50 11.80
C LYS A 55 -27.39 -13.99 11.90
N SER A 56 -26.66 -13.18 11.13
CA SER A 56 -26.84 -11.73 11.12
C SER A 56 -28.16 -11.32 10.46
N GLU A 57 -28.81 -10.28 10.96
CA GLU A 57 -30.06 -9.77 10.36
C GLU A 57 -29.77 -8.67 9.31
N THR A 58 -28.64 -7.99 9.49
CA THR A 58 -28.21 -6.86 8.66
C THR A 58 -26.78 -7.07 8.18
N LEU A 59 -26.56 -6.86 6.88
CA LEU A 59 -25.25 -6.72 6.26
C LEU A 59 -24.91 -5.23 6.11
N MET A 60 -23.89 -4.75 6.80
CA MET A 60 -23.28 -3.45 6.56
C MET A 60 -22.13 -3.62 5.57
N LEU A 61 -22.26 -3.05 4.38
CA LEU A 61 -21.31 -3.22 3.29
C LEU A 61 -20.49 -1.94 3.12
N ILE A 62 -19.18 -2.04 3.25
CA ILE A 62 -18.25 -0.94 2.98
C ILE A 62 -17.91 -0.94 1.49
N LEU A 63 -18.28 0.13 0.79
CA LEU A 63 -18.14 0.28 -0.65
C LEU A 63 -16.89 1.11 -1.01
N SER A 64 -16.04 0.50 -1.81
CA SER A 64 -14.78 1.00 -2.35
C SER A 64 -14.49 0.27 -3.67
N PRO A 65 -13.58 0.76 -4.54
CA PRO A 65 -13.16 0.02 -5.72
C PRO A 65 -12.68 -1.40 -5.38
N THR A 66 -11.97 -1.53 -4.26
CA THR A 66 -11.34 -2.79 -3.85
C THR A 66 -12.32 -3.80 -3.24
N SER A 67 -13.43 -3.35 -2.65
CA SER A 67 -14.51 -4.21 -2.15
C SER A 67 -15.40 -4.69 -3.30
N VAL A 68 -15.66 -3.85 -4.29
CA VAL A 68 -16.41 -4.23 -5.50
C VAL A 68 -15.71 -5.34 -6.27
N GLU A 69 -14.37 -5.32 -6.34
CA GLU A 69 -13.57 -6.32 -7.04
C GLU A 69 -13.27 -7.58 -6.21
N SER A 70 -13.58 -7.58 -4.91
CA SER A 70 -13.26 -8.70 -4.01
C SER A 70 -14.24 -9.87 -4.19
N PRO A 71 -13.77 -11.08 -4.52
CA PRO A 71 -14.63 -12.27 -4.65
C PRO A 71 -15.42 -12.55 -3.37
N ASN A 72 -14.75 -12.54 -2.20
CA ASN A 72 -15.40 -12.77 -0.91
C ASN A 72 -16.54 -11.79 -0.63
N VAL A 73 -16.34 -10.49 -0.92
CA VAL A 73 -17.40 -9.48 -0.72
C VAL A 73 -18.56 -9.73 -1.68
N GLN A 74 -18.27 -10.13 -2.93
CA GLN A 74 -19.33 -10.48 -3.89
C GLN A 74 -20.15 -11.69 -3.45
N ASP A 75 -19.50 -12.70 -2.86
CA ASP A 75 -20.15 -13.89 -2.34
C ASP A 75 -21.03 -13.57 -1.12
N GLU A 76 -20.49 -12.82 -0.14
CA GLU A 76 -21.24 -12.37 1.05
C GLU A 76 -22.46 -11.52 0.68
N VAL A 77 -22.30 -10.59 -0.27
CA VAL A 77 -23.43 -9.78 -0.77
C VAL A 77 -24.44 -10.64 -1.50
N SER A 78 -24.00 -11.66 -2.25
CA SER A 78 -24.91 -12.59 -2.92
C SER A 78 -25.74 -13.40 -1.92
N ILE A 79 -25.10 -13.89 -0.85
CA ILE A 79 -25.78 -14.57 0.27
C ILE A 79 -26.80 -13.65 0.91
N ALA A 80 -26.42 -12.41 1.24
CA ALA A 80 -27.32 -11.43 1.86
C ALA A 80 -28.52 -11.06 0.97
N ILE A 81 -28.31 -10.95 -0.35
CA ILE A 81 -29.40 -10.74 -1.32
C ILE A 81 -30.33 -11.95 -1.37
N ASN A 82 -29.80 -13.17 -1.46
CA ASN A 82 -30.57 -14.40 -1.57
C ASN A 82 -31.41 -14.68 -0.31
N THR A 83 -30.84 -14.37 0.86
CA THR A 83 -31.49 -14.51 2.16
C THR A 83 -32.36 -13.30 2.54
N LYS A 84 -32.49 -12.30 1.66
CA LYS A 84 -33.27 -11.06 1.84
C LYS A 84 -32.90 -10.28 3.12
N LYS A 85 -31.63 -10.32 3.53
CA LYS A 85 -31.14 -9.55 4.66
C LYS A 85 -31.24 -8.05 4.39
N LYS A 86 -31.39 -7.27 5.47
CA LYS A 86 -31.26 -5.81 5.36
C LYS A 86 -29.82 -5.51 4.95
N MET A 87 -29.62 -4.60 4.00
CA MET A 87 -28.27 -4.20 3.59
C MET A 87 -28.12 -2.70 3.74
N VAL A 88 -27.01 -2.29 4.34
CA VAL A 88 -26.63 -0.89 4.55
C VAL A 88 -25.31 -0.65 3.82
N PRO A 89 -25.34 -0.17 2.57
CA PRO A 89 -24.13 0.15 1.84
C PRO A 89 -23.60 1.52 2.30
N ILE A 90 -22.30 1.59 2.59
CA ILE A 90 -21.59 2.79 3.05
C ILE A 90 -20.47 3.08 2.05
N LEU A 91 -20.60 4.16 1.28
CA LEU A 91 -19.60 4.57 0.30
C LEU A 91 -18.47 5.34 0.98
N ILE A 92 -17.26 4.80 0.91
CA ILE A 92 -16.03 5.43 1.42
C ILE A 92 -15.11 5.94 0.31
N GLU A 93 -15.26 5.41 -0.90
CA GLU A 93 -14.51 5.82 -2.09
C GLU A 93 -15.37 5.60 -3.33
N GLU A 94 -15.31 6.53 -4.30
CA GLU A 94 -16.11 6.45 -5.52
C GLU A 94 -15.77 5.18 -6.31
N CYS A 95 -16.78 4.36 -6.61
CA CYS A 95 -16.59 3.09 -7.29
C CYS A 95 -17.74 2.76 -8.23
N LYS A 96 -17.44 2.00 -9.30
CA LYS A 96 -18.43 1.56 -10.27
C LYS A 96 -19.20 0.36 -9.74
N LEU A 97 -20.34 0.63 -9.11
CA LEU A 97 -21.18 -0.42 -8.52
C LEU A 97 -21.77 -1.36 -9.59
N PRO A 98 -21.73 -2.69 -9.38
CA PRO A 98 -22.45 -3.65 -10.19
C PRO A 98 -23.96 -3.37 -10.21
N MET A 99 -24.64 -3.66 -11.32
CA MET A 99 -26.09 -3.43 -11.49
C MET A 99 -26.94 -4.01 -10.36
N ARG A 100 -26.53 -5.14 -9.78
CA ARG A 100 -27.24 -5.79 -8.66
C ARG A 100 -27.24 -4.95 -7.38
N TRP A 101 -26.28 -4.04 -7.22
CA TRP A 101 -26.09 -3.22 -6.01
C TRP A 101 -26.68 -1.81 -6.18
N GLN A 102 -26.75 -1.31 -7.43
CA GLN A 102 -27.21 0.05 -7.77
C GLN A 102 -28.66 0.38 -7.37
N ARG A 103 -29.52 -0.62 -7.14
CA ARG A 103 -30.92 -0.40 -6.78
C ARG A 103 -31.13 -0.01 -5.31
N ARG A 104 -30.06 0.11 -4.51
CA ARG A 104 -30.14 0.42 -3.08
C ARG A 104 -29.51 1.78 -2.80
N GLN A 105 -30.16 2.55 -1.94
CA GLN A 105 -29.59 3.79 -1.42
C GLN A 105 -28.38 3.47 -0.55
N TYR A 106 -27.31 4.24 -0.70
CA TYR A 106 -26.09 4.13 0.09
C TYR A 106 -25.87 5.39 0.91
N ALA A 107 -25.20 5.23 2.05
CA ALA A 107 -24.72 6.35 2.85
C ALA A 107 -23.39 6.84 2.25
N ASP A 108 -23.39 8.06 1.70
CA ASP A 108 -22.24 8.63 1.01
C ASP A 108 -21.33 9.42 1.98
N LEU A 109 -20.23 8.81 2.43
CA LEU A 109 -19.24 9.48 3.26
C LEU A 109 -18.23 10.33 2.48
N THR A 110 -18.17 10.21 1.14
CA THR A 110 -17.21 10.98 0.32
C THR A 110 -17.72 12.40 0.08
N ASN A 111 -18.99 12.54 -0.31
CA ASN A 111 -19.57 13.84 -0.68
C ASN A 111 -20.32 14.52 0.47
N ASN A 112 -21.00 13.74 1.33
CA ASN A 112 -21.86 14.28 2.38
C ASN A 112 -21.75 13.47 3.70
N PRO A 113 -20.58 13.50 4.38
CA PRO A 113 -20.31 12.66 5.54
C PRO A 113 -21.30 12.89 6.69
N ASP A 114 -21.71 14.13 6.93
CA ASP A 114 -22.64 14.46 8.00
C ASP A 114 -24.03 13.83 7.81
N LYS A 115 -24.53 13.85 6.57
CA LYS A 115 -25.80 13.23 6.21
C LYS A 115 -25.68 11.71 6.27
N ALA A 116 -24.60 11.15 5.73
CA ALA A 116 -24.36 9.70 5.77
C ALA A 116 -24.29 9.16 7.19
N ILE A 117 -23.61 9.86 8.11
CA ILE A 117 -23.57 9.49 9.54
C ILE A 117 -24.97 9.55 10.15
N HIS A 118 -25.73 10.61 9.87
CA HIS A 118 -27.10 10.72 10.35
C HIS A 118 -27.96 9.56 9.83
N ASP A 119 -27.86 9.24 8.55
CA ASP A 119 -28.61 8.15 7.91
C ASP A 119 -28.24 6.79 8.54
N ILE A 120 -26.95 6.52 8.74
CA ILE A 120 -26.45 5.30 9.42
C ILE A 120 -26.99 5.23 10.86
N LEU A 121 -26.88 6.31 11.63
CA LEU A 121 -27.35 6.33 13.02
C LEU A 121 -28.87 6.17 13.11
N SER A 122 -29.60 6.79 12.19
CA SER A 122 -31.06 6.67 12.12
C SER A 122 -31.47 5.23 11.80
N PHE A 123 -30.75 4.56 10.89
CA PHE A 123 -30.95 3.16 10.56
C PHE A 123 -30.69 2.26 11.78
N LEU A 124 -29.66 2.59 12.56
CA LEU A 124 -29.28 1.85 13.77
C LEU A 124 -30.10 2.22 15.02
N GLY A 125 -31.03 3.17 14.92
CA GLY A 125 -31.85 3.63 16.05
C GLY A 125 -31.08 4.38 17.14
N LEU A 126 -29.92 4.96 16.80
CA LEU A 126 -29.03 5.64 17.74
C LEU A 126 -29.32 7.15 17.86
N LYS A 127 -29.08 7.73 19.04
CA LYS A 127 -29.36 9.17 19.35
C LYS A 127 -28.22 10.10 18.91
N GLU A 128 -28.51 11.40 18.77
CA GLU A 128 -27.57 12.46 18.29
C GLU A 128 -26.18 12.50 18.95
N LYS A 129 -26.06 12.13 20.23
CA LYS A 129 -24.76 12.07 20.93
C LYS A 129 -23.76 11.10 20.26
N ALA A 130 -24.28 10.07 19.59
CA ALA A 130 -23.49 9.14 18.78
C ALA A 130 -22.86 9.82 17.54
N SER A 131 -23.56 10.80 16.95
CA SER A 131 -23.11 11.53 15.76
C SER A 131 -21.81 12.27 16.00
N ALA A 132 -21.68 12.93 17.16
CA ALA A 132 -20.45 13.66 17.50
C ALA A 132 -19.23 12.73 17.63
N ASN A 133 -19.39 11.56 18.26
CA ASN A 133 -18.30 10.60 18.39
C ASN A 133 -17.94 9.96 17.04
N LEU A 134 -18.96 9.55 16.26
CA LEU A 134 -18.75 8.97 14.94
C LEU A 134 -18.07 9.96 13.99
N LYS A 135 -18.47 11.23 13.99
CA LYS A 135 -17.77 12.30 13.24
C LYS A 135 -16.31 12.43 13.66
N LYS A 136 -16.03 12.40 14.98
CA LYS A 136 -14.66 12.46 15.51
C LYS A 136 -13.82 11.27 15.04
N VAL A 137 -14.38 10.06 15.10
CA VAL A 137 -13.71 8.82 14.68
C VAL A 137 -13.49 8.78 13.17
N LEU A 138 -14.50 9.15 12.38
CA LEU A 138 -14.38 9.27 10.92
C LEU A 138 -13.33 10.33 10.53
N LYS A 139 -13.27 11.45 11.25
CA LYS A 139 -12.22 12.47 11.08
C LYS A 139 -10.83 11.92 11.45
N LEU A 140 -10.73 11.14 12.52
CA LEU A 140 -9.48 10.49 12.97
C LEU A 140 -9.02 9.34 12.05
N ILE A 141 -9.93 8.73 11.30
CA ILE A 141 -9.63 7.64 10.35
C ILE A 141 -9.45 8.18 8.93
N GLY A 142 -9.78 9.45 8.68
CA GLY A 142 -9.52 10.13 7.42
C GLY A 142 -10.63 10.07 6.39
N VAL A 143 -11.87 9.78 6.81
CA VAL A 143 -13.03 9.65 5.91
C VAL A 143 -13.89 10.93 5.89
N SER A 144 -13.26 12.10 6.05
CA SER A 144 -14.00 13.39 5.96
C SER A 144 -13.15 14.60 5.55
N GLU A 145 -11.87 14.45 5.25
CA GLU A 145 -11.13 15.53 4.62
C GLU A 145 -10.62 14.98 3.29
N ALA A 146 -11.15 15.56 2.19
CA ALA A 146 -10.48 15.50 0.91
C ALA A 146 -8.95 15.66 1.12
N PRO A 147 -8.12 14.94 0.36
CA PRO A 147 -6.67 14.90 0.56
C PRO A 147 -6.12 16.28 0.90
N LYS A 148 -5.51 16.40 2.09
CA LYS A 148 -5.10 17.67 2.70
C LYS A 148 -4.27 18.46 1.67
N LYS A 149 -4.79 19.59 1.19
CA LYS A 149 -4.03 20.49 0.31
C LYS A 149 -3.01 21.25 1.15
N VAL A 150 -1.73 21.08 0.85
CA VAL A 150 -0.64 21.91 1.38
C VAL A 150 -0.31 22.95 0.32
N ILE A 151 -0.33 24.22 0.72
CA ILE A 151 0.11 25.32 -0.14
C ILE A 151 1.64 25.34 -0.06
N ALA A 152 2.30 24.89 -1.12
CA ALA A 152 3.75 25.00 -1.25
C ALA A 152 4.08 26.39 -1.82
N ASN A 153 4.86 27.18 -1.08
CA ASN A 153 5.42 28.43 -1.58
C ASN A 153 6.74 28.10 -2.28
N THR A 154 6.74 28.07 -3.61
CA THR A 154 7.98 27.97 -4.39
C THR A 154 8.32 29.34 -4.97
N THR A 155 9.52 29.83 -4.68
CA THR A 155 10.06 31.06 -5.24
C THR A 155 10.81 30.72 -6.52
N GLU A 156 10.34 31.19 -7.68
CA GLU A 156 11.14 31.11 -8.91
C GLU A 156 12.33 32.09 -8.83
N GLU A 157 13.55 31.57 -8.98
CA GLU A 157 14.81 32.33 -8.92
C GLU A 157 14.94 33.42 -10.00
N SER A 158 14.07 33.47 -11.02
CA SER A 158 14.21 34.44 -12.12
C SER A 158 13.24 35.63 -12.10
N THR A 159 12.19 35.66 -11.26
CA THR A 159 11.23 36.79 -11.27
C THR A 159 10.71 37.26 -9.90
N GLY A 160 11.08 36.60 -8.79
CA GLY A 160 10.76 37.10 -7.44
C GLY A 160 9.27 37.19 -7.13
N LYS A 161 8.41 36.48 -7.87
CA LYS A 161 6.96 36.45 -7.64
C LYS A 161 6.58 35.14 -6.96
N ALA A 162 5.95 35.24 -5.79
CA ALA A 162 5.42 34.07 -5.08
C ALA A 162 4.25 33.47 -5.86
N ILE A 163 4.40 32.24 -6.35
CA ILE A 163 3.32 31.46 -6.97
C ILE A 163 2.83 30.47 -5.92
N GLN A 164 1.60 30.67 -5.44
CA GLN A 164 0.92 29.71 -4.56
C GLN A 164 0.44 28.55 -5.42
N THR A 165 1.04 27.37 -5.24
CA THR A 165 0.58 26.15 -5.92
C THR A 165 -0.09 25.25 -4.89
N GLU A 166 -1.35 24.87 -5.15
CA GLU A 166 -2.07 23.87 -4.37
C GLU A 166 -1.46 22.50 -4.65
N VAL A 167 -0.89 21.84 -3.63
CA VAL A 167 -0.26 20.52 -3.75
C VAL A 167 -0.96 19.55 -2.79
N HIS A 168 -1.34 18.36 -3.26
CA HIS A 168 -1.95 17.35 -2.37
C HIS A 168 -0.89 16.78 -1.42
N LEU A 169 -1.24 16.46 -0.17
CA LEU A 169 -0.30 15.91 0.82
C LEU A 169 0.33 14.59 0.35
N GLU A 170 -0.38 13.82 -0.47
CA GLU A 170 0.13 12.65 -1.19
C GLU A 170 1.22 13.00 -2.20
N ASP A 171 1.18 14.19 -2.81
CA ASP A 171 2.19 14.68 -3.76
C ASP A 171 3.48 15.13 -3.04
N LEU A 172 3.42 15.37 -1.73
CA LEU A 172 4.61 15.62 -0.90
C LEU A 172 5.34 14.34 -0.52
N LEU A 173 4.65 13.20 -0.53
CA LEU A 173 5.29 11.89 -0.41
C LEU A 173 5.82 11.49 -1.77
N VAL A 174 7.05 10.98 -1.79
CA VAL A 174 7.65 10.38 -2.99
C VAL A 174 6.65 9.44 -3.66
N SER A 175 6.44 9.63 -4.96
CA SER A 175 5.45 8.86 -5.72
C SER A 175 5.87 7.40 -5.89
N GLU A 176 4.90 6.50 -6.05
CA GLU A 176 5.21 5.09 -6.35
C GLU A 176 6.00 4.94 -7.65
N ASP A 177 5.71 5.81 -8.62
CA ASP A 177 6.41 5.87 -9.89
C ASP A 177 7.87 6.28 -9.73
N GLU A 178 8.20 7.19 -8.82
CA GLU A 178 9.58 7.54 -8.49
C GLU A 178 10.33 6.40 -7.80
N ILE A 179 9.70 5.70 -6.85
CA ILE A 179 10.27 4.51 -6.21
C ILE A 179 10.53 3.42 -7.26
N ASN A 180 9.57 3.18 -8.16
CA ASN A 180 9.70 2.19 -9.24
C ASN A 180 10.78 2.61 -10.25
N ARG A 181 10.89 3.90 -10.60
CA ARG A 181 11.97 4.43 -11.46
C ARG A 181 13.33 4.26 -10.83
N ALA A 182 13.47 4.52 -9.53
CA ALA A 182 14.71 4.33 -8.78
C ALA A 182 15.12 2.85 -8.71
N SER A 183 14.17 1.95 -8.41
CA SER A 183 14.41 0.50 -8.44
C SER A 183 14.88 0.03 -9.83
N LYS A 184 14.23 0.50 -10.89
CA LYS A 184 14.61 0.20 -12.28
C LYS A 184 15.99 0.75 -12.65
N MET A 185 16.41 1.88 -12.07
CA MET A 185 17.76 2.43 -12.25
C MET A 185 18.82 1.52 -11.63
N HIS A 186 18.58 1.04 -10.40
CA HIS A 186 19.47 0.08 -9.74
C HIS A 186 19.53 -1.26 -10.49
N GLU A 187 18.40 -1.77 -10.98
CA GLU A 187 18.34 -3.01 -11.78
C GLU A 187 19.15 -2.89 -13.09
N LYS A 188 19.02 -1.76 -13.80
CA LYS A 188 19.86 -1.47 -14.98
C LYS A 188 21.34 -1.39 -14.60
N GLY A 189 21.64 -0.80 -13.46
CA GLY A 189 22.99 -0.74 -12.91
C GLY A 189 23.58 -2.12 -12.63
N ILE A 190 22.80 -3.04 -12.03
CA ILE A 190 23.20 -4.42 -11.77
C ILE A 190 23.50 -5.14 -13.09
N LYS A 191 22.61 -5.03 -14.09
CA LYS A 191 22.82 -5.59 -15.44
C LYS A 191 24.10 -5.07 -16.10
N LYS A 192 24.41 -3.77 -15.95
CA LYS A 192 25.65 -3.17 -16.48
C LYS A 192 26.89 -3.74 -15.81
N ASN A 193 26.88 -3.88 -14.49
CA ASN A 193 28.02 -4.42 -13.74
C ASN A 193 28.25 -5.90 -14.03
N TRP A 194 27.18 -6.71 -14.16
CA TRP A 194 27.27 -8.10 -14.59
C TRP A 194 27.90 -8.24 -15.97
N LYS A 195 27.53 -7.38 -16.93
CA LYS A 195 28.19 -7.35 -18.24
C LYS A 195 29.69 -7.09 -18.13
N MET A 196 30.13 -6.19 -17.23
CA MET A 196 31.57 -5.95 -17.03
C MET A 196 32.28 -7.18 -16.45
N ILE A 197 31.68 -7.87 -15.49
CA ILE A 197 32.24 -9.11 -14.92
C ILE A 197 32.38 -10.18 -16.02
N ILE A 198 31.37 -10.33 -16.87
CA ILE A 198 31.42 -11.27 -18.00
C ILE A 198 32.55 -10.90 -18.97
N VAL A 199 32.70 -9.62 -19.32
CA VAL A 199 33.78 -9.15 -20.20
C VAL A 199 35.15 -9.42 -19.61
N VAL A 200 35.36 -9.15 -18.32
CA VAL A 200 36.63 -9.44 -17.62
C VAL A 200 36.91 -10.95 -17.61
N GLY A 201 35.90 -11.79 -17.36
CA GLY A 201 36.05 -13.24 -17.39
C GLY A 201 36.41 -13.78 -18.78
N VAL A 202 35.77 -13.27 -19.84
CA VAL A 202 36.13 -13.62 -21.23
C VAL A 202 37.55 -13.17 -21.57
N LEU A 203 37.94 -11.96 -21.16
CA LEU A 203 39.29 -11.43 -21.38
C LEU A 203 40.35 -12.27 -20.65
N SER A 204 40.07 -12.71 -19.42
CA SER A 204 40.90 -13.63 -18.65
C SER A 204 41.08 -14.97 -19.39
N LEU A 205 40.02 -15.57 -19.92
CA LEU A 205 40.09 -16.81 -20.70
C LEU A 205 40.88 -16.66 -22.00
N VAL A 206 40.66 -15.58 -22.74
CA VAL A 206 41.36 -15.31 -24.01
C VAL A 206 42.86 -15.08 -23.76
N THR A 207 43.21 -14.28 -22.76
CA THR A 207 44.62 -14.04 -22.40
C THR A 207 45.32 -15.31 -21.93
N PHE A 208 44.64 -16.18 -21.17
CA PHE A 208 45.17 -17.50 -20.79
C PHE A 208 45.40 -18.40 -22.00
N GLY A 209 44.43 -18.46 -22.93
CA GLY A 209 44.54 -19.25 -24.15
C GLY A 209 45.72 -18.81 -25.03
N VAL A 210 45.88 -17.50 -25.22
CA VAL A 210 46.98 -16.94 -26.01
C VAL A 210 48.33 -17.19 -25.32
N LEU A 211 48.46 -16.87 -24.03
CA LEU A 211 49.74 -17.02 -23.32
C LEU A 211 50.12 -18.48 -23.00
N GLY A 212 49.13 -19.37 -22.85
CA GLY A 212 49.35 -20.75 -22.44
C GLY A 212 49.49 -21.76 -23.58
N PHE A 213 48.91 -21.49 -24.75
CA PHE A 213 48.85 -22.45 -25.87
C PHE A 213 49.45 -21.94 -27.17
N THR A 214 49.78 -20.65 -27.29
CA THR A 214 50.45 -20.13 -28.49
C THR A 214 51.94 -19.99 -28.26
N ASN A 215 52.75 -20.35 -29.26
CA ASN A 215 54.21 -20.13 -29.24
C ASN A 215 54.60 -18.66 -29.51
N LEU A 216 53.66 -17.73 -29.35
CA LEU A 216 53.86 -16.32 -29.69
C LEU A 216 54.77 -15.61 -28.69
N ILE A 217 54.70 -16.00 -27.41
CA ILE A 217 55.53 -15.49 -26.31
C ILE A 217 55.83 -16.68 -25.37
N THR A 218 57.11 -16.98 -25.12
CA THR A 218 57.50 -18.08 -24.23
C THR A 218 57.40 -17.65 -22.76
N VAL A 219 56.22 -17.81 -22.16
CA VAL A 219 55.98 -17.54 -20.74
C VAL A 219 55.71 -18.87 -20.02
N PRO A 220 56.30 -19.14 -18.85
CA PRO A 220 55.95 -20.31 -18.04
C PRO A 220 54.44 -20.41 -17.78
N PHE A 221 53.89 -21.62 -17.91
CA PHE A 221 52.44 -21.88 -17.80
C PHE A 221 51.82 -21.33 -16.50
N TRP A 222 52.52 -21.45 -15.38
CA TRP A 222 52.06 -20.94 -14.09
C TRP A 222 51.96 -19.41 -14.05
N ILE A 223 52.84 -18.68 -14.78
CA ILE A 223 52.78 -17.22 -14.89
C ILE A 223 51.59 -16.80 -15.76
N ALA A 224 51.35 -17.50 -16.87
CA ALA A 224 50.17 -17.28 -17.70
C ALA A 224 48.87 -17.53 -16.91
N ALA A 225 48.83 -18.57 -16.08
CA ALA A 225 47.71 -18.89 -15.20
C ALA A 225 47.48 -17.79 -14.15
N VAL A 226 48.51 -17.39 -13.41
CA VAL A 226 48.39 -16.38 -12.34
C VAL A 226 48.06 -15.00 -12.92
N GLY A 227 48.69 -14.60 -14.03
CA GLY A 227 48.44 -13.30 -14.67
C GLY A 227 47.03 -13.19 -15.25
N SER A 228 46.53 -14.26 -15.88
CA SER A 228 45.15 -14.31 -16.35
C SER A 228 44.15 -14.28 -15.19
N LEU A 229 44.42 -15.00 -14.09
CA LEU A 229 43.54 -14.99 -12.91
C LEU A 229 43.51 -13.62 -12.22
N ALA A 230 44.63 -12.90 -12.22
CA ALA A 230 44.74 -11.57 -11.63
C ALA A 230 43.81 -10.54 -12.30
N LEU A 231 43.47 -10.72 -13.59
CA LEU A 231 42.48 -9.88 -14.27
C LEU A 231 41.10 -9.95 -13.61
N ASN A 232 40.74 -11.07 -12.98
CA ASN A 232 39.48 -11.19 -12.24
C ASN A 232 39.41 -10.31 -11.00
N LEU A 233 40.54 -9.77 -10.48
CA LEU A 233 40.49 -8.74 -9.42
C LEU A 233 39.77 -7.47 -9.89
N LEU A 234 39.77 -7.16 -11.20
CA LEU A 234 39.03 -6.02 -11.75
C LEU A 234 37.50 -6.18 -11.57
N SER A 235 37.02 -7.40 -11.33
CA SER A 235 35.62 -7.71 -11.06
C SER A 235 35.19 -7.45 -9.60
N ILE A 236 36.13 -7.18 -8.67
CA ILE A 236 35.81 -6.94 -7.25
C ILE A 236 34.94 -5.69 -7.08
N ASN A 237 35.31 -4.58 -7.71
CA ASN A 237 34.57 -3.32 -7.65
C ASN A 237 33.13 -3.42 -8.21
N PRO A 238 32.91 -3.95 -9.43
CA PRO A 238 31.55 -4.11 -9.96
C PRO A 238 30.72 -5.12 -9.14
N PHE A 239 31.34 -6.15 -8.57
CA PHE A 239 30.66 -7.11 -7.68
C PHE A 239 30.18 -6.45 -6.38
N GLY A 240 31.06 -5.68 -5.70
CA GLY A 240 30.67 -4.90 -4.52
C GLY A 240 29.56 -3.90 -4.82
N ALA A 241 29.60 -3.26 -5.99
CA ALA A 241 28.56 -2.34 -6.44
C ALA A 241 27.22 -3.05 -6.76
N ILE A 242 27.22 -4.31 -7.22
CA ILE A 242 26.00 -5.11 -7.40
C ILE A 242 25.34 -5.36 -6.03
N LYS A 243 26.10 -5.88 -5.06
CA LYS A 243 25.58 -6.16 -3.71
C LYS A 243 25.03 -4.91 -3.02
N LYS A 244 25.67 -3.76 -3.24
CA LYS A 244 25.18 -2.46 -2.72
C LYS A 244 23.85 -2.07 -3.37
N ARG A 245 23.69 -2.30 -4.68
CA ARG A 245 22.46 -1.98 -5.42
C ARG A 245 21.31 -2.92 -5.10
N GLU A 246 21.56 -4.22 -4.92
CA GLU A 246 20.57 -5.19 -4.44
C GLU A 246 20.01 -4.77 -3.09
N ARG A 247 20.88 -4.46 -2.12
CA ARG A 247 20.45 -3.96 -0.81
C ARG A 247 19.61 -2.68 -0.92
N ASN A 248 19.95 -1.77 -1.83
CA ASN A 248 19.16 -0.56 -2.03
C ASN A 248 17.79 -0.86 -2.64
N ILE A 249 17.66 -1.86 -3.52
CA ILE A 249 16.37 -2.32 -4.05
C ILE A 249 15.50 -2.88 -2.93
N ASP A 250 16.05 -3.74 -2.05
CA ASP A 250 15.32 -4.29 -0.91
C ASP A 250 14.83 -3.18 0.04
N LEU A 251 15.67 -2.16 0.28
CA LEU A 251 15.30 -1.00 1.08
C LEU A 251 14.23 -0.13 0.40
N LEU A 252 14.27 0.02 -0.93
CA LEU A 252 13.22 0.71 -1.69
C LEU A 252 11.89 -0.05 -1.63
N GLU A 253 11.92 -1.38 -1.62
CA GLU A 253 10.72 -2.20 -1.42
C GLU A 253 10.15 -2.05 0.00
N LEU A 254 11.02 -2.03 1.02
CA LEU A 254 10.62 -1.70 2.39
C LEU A 254 10.06 -0.28 2.51
N LEU A 255 10.64 0.70 1.81
CA LEU A 255 10.12 2.06 1.74
C LEU A 255 8.77 2.11 1.03
N LYS A 256 8.54 1.29 0.00
CA LYS A 256 7.24 1.15 -0.66
C LYS A 256 6.19 0.65 0.32
N LEU A 257 6.50 -0.39 1.10
CA LEU A 257 5.64 -0.89 2.17
C LEU A 257 5.42 0.14 3.28
N LYS A 258 6.46 0.90 3.64
CA LYS A 258 6.39 1.99 4.63
C LYS A 258 5.51 3.13 4.11
N ARG A 259 5.65 3.53 2.85
CA ARG A 259 4.78 4.51 2.18
C ARG A 259 3.34 4.05 2.21
N GLU A 260 3.07 2.81 1.84
CA GLU A 260 1.72 2.25 1.84
C GLU A 260 1.09 2.22 3.24
N ARG A 261 1.90 2.08 4.29
CA ARG A 261 1.45 2.23 5.68
C ARG A 261 1.22 3.70 6.06
N LEU A 262 2.10 4.59 5.61
CA LEU A 262 2.04 6.03 5.91
C LEU A 262 0.86 6.71 5.21
N THR A 263 0.55 6.35 3.97
CA THR A 263 -0.62 6.86 3.24
C THR A 263 -1.92 6.52 3.99
N ARG A 264 -2.00 5.34 4.63
CA ARG A 264 -3.15 4.95 5.46
C ARG A 264 -3.28 5.74 6.77
N VAL A 265 -2.22 6.40 7.21
CA VAL A 265 -2.16 7.16 8.48
C VAL A 265 -1.87 8.64 8.22
N MET A 266 -1.89 9.07 6.95
CA MET A 266 -1.37 10.36 6.48
C MET A 266 -2.01 11.56 7.19
N ASN A 267 -3.26 11.43 7.61
CA ASN A 267 -4.00 12.44 8.38
C ASN A 267 -3.55 12.59 9.85
N LYS A 268 -2.60 11.78 10.33
CA LYS A 268 -2.00 11.85 11.68
C LYS A 268 -0.50 12.15 11.67
N LEU A 269 0.13 12.25 10.49
CA LEU A 269 1.57 12.46 10.35
C LEU A 269 1.93 13.94 10.52
N SER A 270 2.98 14.23 11.28
CA SER A 270 3.53 15.58 11.38
C SER A 270 4.44 15.90 10.20
N ASP A 271 4.56 17.18 9.83
CA ASP A 271 5.40 17.63 8.71
C ASP A 271 6.85 17.13 8.82
N THR A 272 7.35 16.99 10.06
CA THR A 272 8.68 16.45 10.37
C THR A 272 8.87 14.97 10.03
N GLU A 273 7.81 14.16 10.08
CA GLU A 273 7.85 12.74 9.76
C GLU A 273 7.82 12.52 8.24
N ILE A 274 7.08 13.36 7.52
CA ILE A 274 7.06 13.43 6.05
C ILE A 274 8.45 13.82 5.53
N GLU A 275 9.06 14.87 6.10
CA GLU A 275 10.40 15.32 5.73
C GLU A 275 11.48 14.27 6.03
N LYS A 276 11.36 13.57 7.17
CA LYS A 276 12.26 12.45 7.52
C LYS A 276 12.15 11.30 6.54
N PHE A 277 10.93 10.93 6.13
CA PHE A 277 10.69 9.88 5.13
C PHE A 277 11.30 10.24 3.76
N ASN A 278 11.06 11.47 3.29
CA ASN A 278 11.61 11.96 2.04
C ASN A 278 13.14 12.02 2.06
N THR A 279 13.72 12.49 3.17
CA THR A 279 15.19 12.49 3.36
C THR A 279 15.77 11.08 3.32
N GLU A 280 15.10 10.10 3.94
CA GLU A 280 15.48 8.69 3.88
C GLU A 280 15.51 8.19 2.43
N PHE A 281 14.44 8.45 1.67
CA PHE A 281 14.35 8.10 0.25
C PHE A 281 15.45 8.73 -0.60
N TYR A 282 15.67 10.05 -0.51
CA TYR A 282 16.69 10.73 -1.30
C TYR A 282 18.10 10.25 -0.99
N ASN A 283 18.39 9.87 0.27
CA ASN A 283 19.68 9.28 0.64
C ASN A 283 19.94 7.92 -0.03
N TYR A 284 18.89 7.14 -0.31
CA TYR A 284 19.05 5.86 -1.01
C TYR A 284 19.26 6.03 -2.51
N ILE A 285 18.76 7.11 -3.12
CA ILE A 285 18.96 7.44 -4.53
C ILE A 285 20.32 8.09 -4.80
N LYS A 286 20.87 8.85 -3.85
CA LYS A 286 22.07 9.69 -4.06
C LYS A 286 23.42 8.94 -4.11
N ILE A 287 23.44 7.69 -4.60
CA ILE A 287 24.65 6.84 -4.66
C ILE A 287 24.86 6.23 -6.05
#